data_AF-A0A9X4P0T6-F1
#
_entry.id   AF-A0A9X4P0T6-F1
#
_cell.length_a   1.000
_cell.length_b   1.000
_cell.length_c   1.000
_cell.angle_alpha   90.00
_cell.angle_beta   90.00
_cell.angle_gamma   90.00
#
_symmetry.space_group_name_H-M   'P 1'
#
loop_
_entity.id
_entity.type
_entity.pdbx_description
1 polymer ?
#
loop_
_entity_poly.entity_id
_entity_poly.type
_entity_poly.pdbx_seq_one_letter_code
_entity_poly.pdbx_strand_id
1 'polypeptide(L)' 'VVDSSSDVVIENAGDGIDQVNSSVEFTLDRFVEHLTLTGTDGIGGDGTALANKIPGNAGGNYLGGHEGNDTLTGND' A
#
# COMPACT_ATOMS: atom_id res chain seq x y z
N VAL A 1 -4.39 8.02 -6.47
CA VAL A 1 -4.98 6.73 -6.88
C VAL A 1 -4.02 6.14 -7.90
N VAL A 2 -3.74 4.85 -7.79
CA VAL A 2 -2.86 4.10 -8.70
C VAL A 2 -3.75 3.07 -9.40
N ASP A 3 -4.04 3.29 -10.68
CA ASP A 3 -4.81 2.33 -11.48
C ASP A 3 -3.99 1.65 -12.57
N SER A 4 -2.75 2.09 -12.75
CA SER A 4 -1.80 1.55 -13.70
C SER A 4 -0.39 1.49 -13.09
N SER A 5 0.45 0.58 -13.59
CA SER A 5 1.88 0.52 -13.21
C SER A 5 2.70 1.71 -13.73
N SER A 6 2.10 2.58 -14.53
CA SER A 6 2.74 3.82 -15.02
C SER A 6 2.45 5.02 -14.11
N ASP A 7 1.57 4.87 -13.11
CA ASP A 7 1.27 5.92 -12.16
C ASP A 7 2.45 6.07 -11.18
N VAL A 8 2.77 7.32 -10.87
CA VAL A 8 3.84 7.66 -9.93
C VAL A 8 3.25 8.39 -8.73
N VAL A 9 3.52 7.86 -7.55
CA VAL A 9 3.24 8.54 -6.28
C VAL A 9 4.51 9.25 -5.84
N ILE A 10 4.40 10.53 -5.49
CA ILE A 10 5.49 11.33 -4.96
C ILE A 10 5.00 11.95 -3.66
N GLU A 11 5.78 11.77 -2.61
CA GLU A 11 5.53 12.38 -1.30
C GLU A 11 6.86 12.86 -0.71
N ASN A 12 6.85 13.96 0.04
CA ASN A 12 8.03 14.44 0.74
C ASN A 12 7.93 14.13 2.23
N ALA A 13 9.09 13.96 2.85
CA ALA A 13 9.18 13.77 4.30
C ALA A 13 8.48 14.90 5.07
N GLY A 14 7.56 14.52 5.94
CA GLY A 14 6.89 15.45 6.87
C GLY A 14 5.65 16.13 6.30
N ASP A 15 5.14 15.67 5.15
CA ASP A 15 3.90 16.17 4.56
C ASP A 15 2.65 15.66 5.32
N GLY A 16 2.75 14.60 6.12
CA GLY A 16 1.71 14.20 7.05
C GLY A 16 1.60 12.70 7.25
N ILE A 17 0.35 12.23 7.30
CA ILE A 17 -0.01 10.81 7.15
C ILE A 17 -0.76 10.71 5.84
N ASP A 18 -0.18 10.01 4.88
CA ASP A 18 -0.68 9.97 3.50
C ASP A 18 -1.23 8.59 3.11
N GLN A 19 -2.13 8.57 2.13
CA GLN A 19 -2.81 7.36 1.68
C GLN A 19 -2.80 7.19 0.16
N VAL A 20 -2.32 6.03 -0.27
CA VAL A 20 -2.46 5.53 -1.63
C VAL A 20 -3.62 4.53 -1.70
N ASN A 21 -4.46 4.68 -2.71
CA ASN A 21 -5.45 3.66 -3.10
C ASN A 21 -5.00 3.08 -4.44
N SER A 22 -4.77 1.76 -4.50
CA SER A 22 -4.27 1.08 -5.70
C SER A 22 -5.19 -0.05 -6.13
N SER A 23 -5.54 -0.11 -7.43
CA SER A 23 -6.24 -1.25 -8.02
C SER A 23 -5.31 -2.26 -8.69
N VAL A 24 -4.00 -2.01 -8.65
CA VAL A 24 -2.93 -2.86 -9.19
C VAL A 24 -1.90 -3.16 -8.10
N GLU A 25 -0.99 -4.09 -8.36
CA GLU A 25 0.15 -4.35 -7.48
C GLU A 25 0.97 -3.06 -7.27
N PHE A 26 1.30 -2.77 -6.00
CA PHE A 26 1.94 -1.50 -5.67
C PHE A 26 2.89 -1.61 -4.48
N THR A 27 4.00 -0.88 -4.57
CA THR A 27 4.97 -0.67 -3.49
C THR A 27 4.95 0.79 -3.11
N LEU A 28 4.77 1.08 -1.82
CA LEU A 28 4.80 2.45 -1.30
C LEU A 28 6.18 3.08 -1.48
N ASP A 29 6.18 4.38 -1.78
CA ASP A 29 7.40 5.18 -1.66
C ASP A 29 7.69 5.48 -0.19
N ARG A 30 8.95 5.80 0.12
CA ARG A 30 9.58 5.86 1.44
C ARG A 30 8.78 6.58 2.54
N PHE A 31 7.97 7.56 2.17
CA PHE A 31 7.29 8.42 3.13
C PHE A 31 5.81 8.07 3.34
N VAL A 32 5.23 7.19 2.52
CA VAL A 32 3.78 6.92 2.59
C VAL A 32 3.48 5.89 3.68
N GLU A 33 2.49 6.17 4.52
CA GLU A 33 2.10 5.27 5.60
C GLU A 33 0.98 4.29 5.22
N HIS A 34 0.02 4.70 4.38
CA HIS A 34 -1.17 3.89 4.10
C HIS A 34 -1.30 3.45 2.64
N LEU A 35 -1.57 2.17 2.43
CA LEU A 35 -1.91 1.59 1.13
C LEU A 35 -3.22 0.81 1.22
N THR A 36 -4.25 1.21 0.50
CA THR A 36 -5.49 0.42 0.36
C THR A 36 -5.54 -0.24 -1.02
N LEU A 37 -5.65 -1.57 -1.04
CA LEU A 37 -5.84 -2.33 -2.27
C LEU A 37 -7.33 -2.34 -2.64
N THR A 38 -7.68 -1.77 -3.79
CA THR A 38 -9.07 -1.57 -4.24
C THR A 38 -9.47 -2.45 -5.42
N GLY A 39 -8.51 -3.17 -6.03
CA GLY A 39 -8.77 -4.13 -7.10
C GLY A 39 -9.57 -5.33 -6.60
N THR A 40 -9.97 -6.21 -7.51
CA THR A 40 -10.62 -7.50 -7.16
C THR A 40 -9.72 -8.71 -7.33
N ASP A 41 -8.61 -8.54 -8.06
CA ASP A 41 -7.63 -9.59 -8.28
C ASP A 41 -6.71 -9.75 -7.07
N GLY A 42 -6.05 -10.90 -6.98
CA GLY A 42 -4.98 -11.13 -6.00
C GLY A 42 -3.75 -10.31 -6.34
N ILE A 43 -3.69 -9.09 -5.82
CA ILE A 43 -2.60 -8.12 -6.04
C ILE A 43 -1.74 -7.96 -4.78
N GLY A 44 -0.49 -7.58 -4.99
CA GLY A 44 0.48 -7.30 -3.94
C GLY A 44 0.42 -5.86 -3.42
N GLY A 45 0.69 -5.69 -2.14
CA GLY A 45 0.89 -4.40 -1.49
C GLY A 45 2.12 -4.44 -0.61
N ASP A 46 3.18 -3.72 -0.98
CA ASP A 46 4.42 -3.61 -0.20
C ASP A 46 4.54 -2.23 0.44
N GLY A 47 4.86 -2.22 1.73
CA GLY A 47 5.08 -1.05 2.55
C GLY A 47 6.52 -0.53 2.47
N THR A 48 6.97 0.05 3.57
CA THR A 48 8.26 0.73 3.72
C THR A 48 8.87 0.40 5.09
N ALA A 49 9.89 1.12 5.54
CA ALA A 49 10.40 0.98 6.90
C ALA A 49 9.61 1.80 7.96
N LEU A 50 8.52 2.46 7.56
CA LEU A 50 7.62 3.21 8.45
C LEU A 50 6.55 2.28 9.06
N ALA A 51 5.70 2.81 9.94
CA ALA A 51 4.54 2.06 10.42
C ALA A 51 3.45 2.06 9.35
N ASN A 52 3.31 0.97 8.60
CA ASN A 52 2.39 0.91 7.47
C ASN A 52 1.02 0.32 7.82
N LYS A 53 -0.05 0.85 7.20
CA LYS A 53 -1.40 0.27 7.27
C LYS A 53 -1.84 -0.17 5.89
N ILE A 54 -1.97 -1.49 5.71
CA ILE A 54 -2.26 -2.11 4.42
C ILE A 54 -3.45 -3.06 4.55
N PRO A 55 -4.70 -2.58 4.35
CA PRO A 55 -5.83 -3.46 4.08
C PRO A 55 -5.75 -4.03 2.65
N GLY A 56 -5.87 -5.35 2.54
CA GLY A 56 -6.00 -6.09 1.29
C GLY A 56 -7.36 -5.89 0.61
N ASN A 57 -7.65 -6.70 -0.39
CA ASN A 57 -8.95 -6.78 -1.07
C ASN A 57 -9.53 -8.19 -0.98
N ALA A 58 -10.67 -8.45 -1.63
CA ALA A 58 -11.32 -9.78 -1.62
C ALA A 58 -10.58 -10.86 -2.45
N GLY A 59 -9.40 -10.55 -2.99
CA GLY A 59 -8.52 -11.49 -3.67
C GLY A 59 -7.42 -12.02 -2.74
N GLY A 60 -6.71 -13.07 -3.17
CA GLY A 60 -5.53 -13.54 -2.44
C GLY A 60 -4.38 -12.53 -2.55
N ASN A 61 -4.19 -11.68 -1.54
CA ASN A 61 -3.14 -10.66 -1.53
C ASN A 61 -1.82 -11.17 -0.95
N TYR A 62 -0.71 -10.65 -1.49
CA TYR A 62 0.57 -10.62 -0.80
C TYR A 62 0.74 -9.26 -0.14
N LEU A 63 0.89 -9.22 1.20
CA LEU A 63 1.06 -7.97 1.95
C LEU A 63 2.42 -7.97 2.64
N GLY A 64 3.29 -7.04 2.28
CA GLY A 64 4.59 -6.82 2.90
C GLY A 64 4.60 -5.54 3.72
N GLY A 65 4.75 -5.63 5.05
CA GLY A 65 4.91 -4.45 5.91
C GLY A 65 6.35 -3.92 5.97
N HIS A 66 7.32 -4.83 5.84
CA HIS A 66 8.76 -4.62 6.07
C HIS A 66 9.12 -4.29 7.54
N GLU A 67 9.86 -3.21 7.77
CA GLU A 67 10.23 -2.77 9.13
C GLU A 67 9.14 -1.83 9.65
N GLY A 68 9.03 -1.69 10.97
CA GLY A 68 8.03 -0.81 11.57
C GLY A 68 6.94 -1.58 12.31
N ASN A 69 5.98 -0.83 12.86
CA ASN A 69 4.84 -1.39 13.58
C ASN A 69 3.63 -1.43 12.65
N ASP A 70 3.57 -2.45 11.82
CA ASP A 70 2.59 -2.52 10.73
C ASP A 70 1.23 -3.07 11.16
N THR A 71 0.20 -2.63 10.45
CA THR A 71 -1.13 -3.24 10.46
C THR A 71 -1.44 -3.76 9.06
N LEU A 72 -1.20 -5.06 8.85
CA LEU A 72 -1.54 -5.77 7.63
C LEU A 72 -2.85 -6.53 7.85
N THR A 73 -3.88 -6.20 7.09
CA THR A 73 -5.19 -6.85 7.19
C THR A 73 -5.50 -7.53 5.88
N GLY A 74 -5.46 -8.86 5.85
CA GLY A 74 -6.04 -9.62 4.74
C GLY A 74 -7.55 -9.47 4.73
N ASN A 75 -8.16 -9.69 3.56
CA ASN A 75 -9.61 -9.74 3.41
C ASN A 75 -9.99 -11.05 2.69
N ASP A 76 -11.08 -11.69 3.13
CA ASP A 76 -11.56 -13.00 2.66
C ASP A 76 -12.43 -12.90 1.41
#